data_AF-A0A830FZI3-F1
#
_entry.id   AF-A0A830FZI3-F1
#
_cell.length_a   1.000
_cell.length_b   1.000
_cell.length_c   1.000
_cell.angle_alpha   90.00
_cell.angle_beta   90.00
_cell.angle_gamma   90.00
#
_symmetry.space_group_name_H-M   'P 1'
#
loop_
_entity.id
_entity.type
_entity.pdbx_description
1 polymer ?
#
loop_
_entity_poly.entity_id
_entity_poly.type
_entity_poly.pdbx_seq_one_letter_code
_entity_poly.pdbx_strand_id
1 'polypeptide(L)'
;MRTLHALQREMLVLVVDYGDPCGQDIKRELEAYHDAEIRSEQLYHHLDALCERGFVEKRHADGRTNAYVVTEEGSRWLERQRHWVAEHVGPAPLDEGS
;
A
#
# COMPACT_ATOMS: atom_id res chain seq x y z
N MET A 1 -8.66 11.38 -10.30
CA MET A 1 -7.91 10.61 -9.27
C MET A 1 -6.48 10.43 -9.77
N ARG A 2 -5.45 10.72 -8.97
CA ARG A 2 -4.05 10.49 -9.39
C ARG A 2 -3.83 8.98 -9.58
N THR A 3 -3.25 8.57 -10.69
CA THR A 3 -2.98 7.15 -10.96
C THR A 3 -1.76 6.70 -10.17
N LEU A 4 -1.93 5.63 -9.40
CA LEU A 4 -0.85 4.92 -8.72
C LEU A 4 -0.56 3.61 -9.47
N HIS A 5 0.72 3.22 -9.52
CA HIS A 5 1.09 1.89 -10.00
C HIS A 5 0.47 0.81 -9.12
N ALA A 6 0.26 -0.41 -9.64
CA ALA A 6 -0.28 -1.53 -8.86
C ALA A 6 0.46 -1.70 -7.52
N LEU A 7 1.79 -1.79 -7.59
CA LEU A 7 2.63 -1.95 -6.41
C LEU A 7 2.53 -0.78 -5.41
N GLN A 8 2.38 0.46 -5.89
CA GLN A 8 2.18 1.62 -5.01
C GLN A 8 0.82 1.56 -4.29
N ARG A 9 -0.22 1.06 -4.95
CA ARG A 9 -1.54 0.88 -4.33
C ARG A 9 -1.49 -0.21 -3.27
N GLU A 10 -0.84 -1.33 -3.57
CA GLU A 10 -0.66 -2.43 -2.64
C GLU A 10 0.16 -2.00 -1.41
N MET A 11 1.27 -1.29 -1.61
CA MET A 11 2.04 -0.69 -0.51
C MET A 11 1.18 0.26 0.34
N LEU A 12 0.37 1.11 -0.28
CA LEU A 12 -0.51 2.04 0.44
C LEU A 12 -1.57 1.29 1.27
N VAL A 13 -2.11 0.18 0.75
CA VAL A 13 -3.01 -0.71 1.50
C VAL A 13 -2.31 -1.31 2.73
N LEU A 14 -1.10 -1.83 2.56
CA LEU A 14 -0.32 -2.42 3.66
C LEU A 14 0.06 -1.40 4.73
N VAL A 15 0.42 -0.18 4.33
CA VAL A 15 0.70 0.91 5.28
C VAL A 15 -0.53 1.25 6.12
N VAL A 16 -1.73 1.21 5.53
CA VAL A 16 -2.97 1.42 6.29
C VAL A 16 -3.27 0.25 7.22
N ASP A 17 -3.11 -0.97 6.75
CA ASP A 17 -3.40 -2.18 7.52
C ASP A 17 -2.46 -2.33 8.73
N TYR A 18 -1.15 -2.17 8.50
CA TYR A 18 -0.13 -2.34 9.54
C TYR A 18 0.09 -1.06 10.37
N GLY A 19 -0.44 0.08 9.93
CA GLY A 19 -0.39 1.37 10.64
C GLY A 19 0.92 2.13 10.49
N ASP A 20 2.05 1.51 10.87
CA ASP A 20 3.39 2.10 10.78
C ASP A 20 4.50 1.11 10.36
N PRO A 21 4.27 0.25 9.34
CA PRO A 21 5.22 -0.79 8.97
C PRO A 21 6.56 -0.21 8.50
N CYS A 22 7.63 -0.95 8.73
CA CYS A 22 8.91 -0.64 8.10
C CYS A 22 8.96 -1.19 6.66
N GLY A 23 9.97 -0.74 5.89
CA GLY A 23 10.15 -1.23 4.51
C GLY A 23 10.30 -2.76 4.43
N GLN A 24 10.89 -3.41 5.43
CA GLN A 24 11.03 -4.87 5.45
C GLN A 24 9.69 -5.58 5.67
N ASP A 25 8.80 -5.04 6.50
CA ASP A 25 7.47 -5.60 6.72
C ASP A 25 6.64 -5.57 5.43
N ILE A 26 6.66 -4.41 4.75
CA ILE A 26 5.98 -4.21 3.46
C ILE A 26 6.56 -5.17 2.41
N LYS A 27 7.89 -5.29 2.34
CA LYS A 27 8.56 -6.20 1.39
C LYS A 27 8.11 -7.64 1.60
N ARG A 28 8.17 -8.13 2.84
CA ARG A 28 7.84 -9.52 3.18
C ARG A 28 6.41 -9.87 2.79
N GLU A 29 5.48 -8.95 3.07
CA GLU A 29 4.06 -9.16 2.74
C GLU A 29 3.82 -9.18 1.23
N LEU A 30 4.42 -8.25 0.48
CA LEU A 30 4.27 -8.23 -0.97
C LEU A 30 4.93 -9.44 -1.64
N GLU A 31 6.09 -9.89 -1.17
CA GLU A 31 6.75 -11.09 -1.69
C GLU A 31 5.92 -12.35 -1.43
N ALA A 32 5.28 -12.45 -0.26
CA ALA A 32 4.37 -13.54 0.06
C ALA A 32 3.10 -13.50 -0.80
N TYR A 33 2.52 -12.31 -1.01
CA TYR A 33 1.30 -12.14 -1.81
C TYR A 33 1.52 -12.44 -3.30
N HIS A 34 2.65 -12.02 -3.85
CA HIS A 34 2.98 -12.22 -5.27
C HIS A 34 3.71 -13.54 -5.57
N ASP A 35 4.08 -14.30 -4.54
CA ASP A 35 4.96 -15.48 -4.63
C ASP A 35 6.22 -15.19 -5.47
N ALA A 36 6.82 -14.01 -5.25
CA ALA A 36 7.90 -13.49 -6.07
C ALA A 36 8.82 -12.55 -5.29
N GLU A 37 10.11 -12.55 -5.64
CA GLU A 37 11.08 -11.63 -5.04
C GLU A 37 10.87 -10.19 -5.53
N ILE A 38 10.88 -9.25 -4.59
CA ILE A 38 10.83 -7.81 -4.87
C ILE A 38 12.20 -7.22 -4.55
N ARG A 39 12.81 -6.61 -5.57
CA ARG A 39 14.11 -5.95 -5.39
C ARG A 39 13.98 -4.74 -4.47
N SER A 40 14.95 -4.56 -3.57
CA SER A 40 14.96 -3.44 -2.63
C SER A 40 14.92 -2.08 -3.33
N GLU A 41 15.62 -1.91 -4.46
CA GLU A 41 15.61 -0.67 -5.23
C GLU A 41 14.22 -0.35 -5.77
N GLN A 42 13.48 -1.37 -6.21
CA GLN A 42 12.11 -1.21 -6.69
C GLN A 42 11.17 -0.85 -5.54
N LEU A 43 11.28 -1.55 -4.40
CA LEU A 43 10.48 -1.26 -3.20
C LEU A 43 10.63 0.20 -2.78
N TYR A 44 11.87 0.66 -2.58
CA TYR A 44 12.13 2.01 -2.11
C TYR A 44 11.82 3.08 -3.17
N HIS A 45 12.02 2.80 -4.46
CA HIS A 45 11.57 3.71 -5.53
C HIS A 45 10.07 3.99 -5.43
N HIS A 46 9.25 2.98 -5.16
CA HIS A 46 7.81 3.17 -5.05
C HIS A 46 7.39 3.82 -3.73
N LEU A 47 8.06 3.50 -2.61
CA LEU A 47 7.82 4.16 -1.32
C LEU A 47 8.20 5.65 -1.37
N ASP A 48 9.35 5.99 -1.95
CA ASP A 48 9.79 7.38 -2.13
C ASP A 48 8.80 8.13 -3.02
N ALA A 49 8.33 7.52 -4.11
CA ALA A 49 7.29 8.12 -4.96
C ALA A 49 5.96 8.33 -4.21
N LEU A 50 5.58 7.46 -3.27
CA LEU A 50 4.40 7.67 -2.42
C LEU A 50 4.61 8.83 -1.44
N CYS A 51 5.83 8.97 -0.89
CA CYS A 51 6.21 10.08 -0.01
C CYS A 51 6.20 11.41 -0.76
N GLU A 52 6.88 11.49 -1.90
CA GLU A 52 6.93 12.68 -2.77
C GLU A 52 5.54 13.13 -3.21
N ARG A 53 4.63 12.19 -3.42
CA ARG A 53 3.26 12.47 -3.82
C ARG A 53 2.35 12.84 -2.64
N GLY A 54 2.82 12.71 -1.40
CA GLY A 54 2.08 13.06 -0.19
C GLY A 54 1.07 12.01 0.27
N PHE A 55 1.14 10.77 -0.21
CA PHE A 55 0.23 9.69 0.21
C PHE A 55 0.68 8.97 1.47
N VAL A 56 1.99 8.98 1.73
CA VAL A 56 2.64 8.34 2.87
C VAL A 56 3.65 9.32 3.45
N GLU A 57 3.82 9.29 4.76
CA GLU A 57 4.88 9.98 5.48
C GLU A 57 5.89 8.99 6.03
N LYS A 58 7.16 9.38 5.97
CA LYS A 58 8.28 8.62 6.51
C LYS A 58 8.58 9.09 7.92
N ARG A 59 8.43 8.20 8.90
CA ARG A 59 8.82 8.44 10.30
C ARG A 59 10.14 7.76 10.60
N HIS A 60 11.09 8.51 11.15
CA HIS A 60 12.35 7.95 11.61
C HIS A 60 12.13 7.21 12.93
N ALA A 61 12.26 5.88 12.91
CA ALA A 61 12.09 5.05 14.10
C ALA A 61 13.41 4.95 14.90
N ASP A 62 14.54 4.68 14.24
CA ASP A 62 15.84 4.48 14.92
C ASP A 62 17.07 4.72 14.02
N GLY A 63 17.10 5.81 13.25
CA GLY A 63 18.28 6.21 12.46
C GLY A 63 18.65 5.31 11.26
N ARG A 64 18.17 4.06 11.22
CA ARG A 64 18.32 3.12 10.09
C ARG A 64 16.98 2.61 9.58
N THR A 65 16.01 2.41 10.47
CA THR A 65 14.68 1.91 10.10
C THR A 65 13.72 3.08 9.94
N ASN A 66 13.06 3.12 8.79
CA ASN A 66 12.00 4.07 8.52
C ASN A 66 10.66 3.35 8.61
N ALA A 67 9.77 3.88 9.42
CA ALA A 67 8.37 3.51 9.43
C ALA A 67 7.61 4.38 8.42
N TYR A 68 6.57 3.82 7.83
CA TYR A 68 5.74 4.49 6.84
C TYR A 68 4.32 4.60 7.38
N VAL A 69 3.75 5.80 7.37
CA VAL A 69 2.40 6.06 7.89
C VAL A 69 1.57 6.73 6.81
N VAL A 70 0.32 6.31 6.65
CA VAL A 70 -0.58 6.91 5.67
C VAL A 70 -0.87 8.38 6.04
N THR A 71 -0.93 9.25 5.04
CA THR A 71 -1.41 10.62 5.24
C THR A 71 -2.93 10.69 5.13
N GLU A 72 -3.50 11.85 5.44
CA GLU A 72 -4.92 12.10 5.17
C GLU A 72 -5.22 12.07 3.65
N GLU A 73 -4.28 12.53 2.80
CA GLU A 73 -4.45 12.42 1.33
C GLU A 73 -4.42 10.97 0.86
N GLY A 74 -3.50 10.15 1.39
CA GLY A 74 -3.44 8.70 1.14
C GLY A 74 -4.74 7.99 1.52
N SER A 75 -5.26 8.30 2.70
CA SER A 75 -6.52 7.73 3.21
C SER A 75 -7.71 8.08 2.32
N ARG A 76 -7.86 9.37 1.96
CA ARG A 76 -8.92 9.82 1.03
C ARG A 76 -8.77 9.22 -0.37
N TRP A 77 -7.53 8.98 -0.81
CA TRP A 77 -7.29 8.33 -2.09
C TRP A 77 -7.75 6.88 -2.07
N LEU A 78 -7.42 6.12 -1.02
CA LEU A 78 -7.86 4.74 -0.83
C LEU A 78 -9.38 4.62 -0.74
N GLU A 79 -10.02 5.53 -0.03
CA GLU A 79 -11.48 5.55 0.10
C GLU A 79 -12.17 5.71 -1.27
N ARG A 80 -11.70 6.66 -2.09
CA ARG A 80 -12.20 6.81 -3.47
C ARG A 80 -11.93 5.59 -4.32
N GLN A 81 -10.76 4.98 -4.18
CA GLN A 81 -10.42 3.77 -4.92
C GLN A 81 -11.33 2.60 -4.53
N ARG A 82 -11.59 2.42 -3.23
CA ARG A 82 -12.50 1.41 -2.70
C ARG A 82 -13.93 1.61 -3.21
N HIS A 83 -14.43 2.85 -3.19
CA HIS A 83 -15.75 3.18 -3.73
C HIS A 83 -15.84 2.82 -5.22
N TRP A 84 -14.85 3.25 -6.00
CA TRP A 84 -14.80 2.95 -7.43
C TRP A 84 -14.79 1.45 -7.71
N VAL A 85 -13.98 0.67 -6.99
CA VAL A 85 -13.95 -0.80 -7.13
C VAL A 85 -15.31 -1.40 -6.77
N ALA A 86 -15.92 -0.98 -5.66
CA ALA A 86 -17.21 -1.50 -5.22
C ALA A 86 -18.34 -1.23 -6.23
N GLU A 87 -18.32 -0.08 -6.91
CA GLU A 87 -19.30 0.25 -7.96
C GLU A 87 -19.18 -0.62 -9.21
N HIS A 88 -18.00 -1.19 -9.49
CA HIS A 88 -17.72 -1.88 -10.76
C HIS A 88 -17.57 -3.40 -10.61
N VAL A 89 -17.18 -3.91 -9.45
CA VAL A 89 -16.96 -5.35 -9.22
C VAL A 89 -18.25 -6.06 -8.79
N GLY A 90 -19.30 -5.32 -8.43
CA GLY A 90 -20.51 -5.89 -7.82
C GLY A 90 -20.18 -6.57 -6.48
N PRO A 91 -21.20 -7.03 -5.73
CA PRO A 91 -20.93 -7.96 -4.64
C PRO A 91 -20.27 -9.21 -5.25
N ALA A 92 -19.17 -9.68 -4.67
CA ALA A 92 -18.68 -11.01 -4.96
C ALA A 92 -19.87 -11.98 -4.79
N PRO A 93 -20.11 -12.92 -5.72
CA PRO A 93 -21.12 -13.93 -5.49
C PRO A 93 -20.81 -14.55 -4.13
N LEU A 94 -21.77 -14.47 -3.21
CA LEU A 94 -21.66 -15.19 -1.96
C LEU A 94 -21.45 -16.64 -2.37
N ASP A 95 -20.30 -17.20 -2.01
CA ASP A 95 -20.08 -18.62 -2.12
C ASP A 95 -21.04 -19.27 -1.11
N GLU A 96 -22.30 -19.45 -1.52
CA GLU A 96 -23.28 -20.28 -0.84
C GLU A 96 -22.81 -21.72 -1.05
N GLY A 97 -21.77 -22.09 -0.29
CA GLY A 97 -21.21 -23.42 -0.29
C GLY A 97 -22.31 -24.46 -0.10
N SER A 98 -22.37 -25.38 -1.06
CA SER A 98 -23.05 -26.67 -0.95
C SER A 98 -22.32 -27.61 0.00
#